data_AF-A0A9J6EWI9-F1
#
_entry.id   AF-A0A9J6EWI9-F1
#
_cell.length_a   1.000
_cell.length_b   1.000
_cell.length_c   1.000
_cell.angle_alpha   90.00
_cell.angle_beta   90.00
_cell.angle_gamma   90.00
#
_symmetry.space_group_name_H-M   'P 1'
#
loop_
_entity.id
_entity.type
_entity.pdbx_description
1 polymer ?
#
loop_
_entity_poly.entity_id
_entity_poly.type
_entity_poly.pdbx_seq_one_letter_code
_entity_poly.pdbx_strand_id
1 'polypeptide(L)'
;MAPINTRVLAELEEIHAQNELIVVYSIAQRWRRRQRRVWVRQVFLDRAVDGDFHNLLVKLRLGDAAMFHNFMRMSPQQFDFLENLVRPLMAK
;
A
#
# COMPACT_ATOMS: atom_id res chain seq x y z
N MET A 1 -20.64 -52.98 -18.80
CA MET A 1 -20.22 -51.58 -18.58
C MET A 1 -20.14 -50.91 -19.94
N ALA A 2 -20.96 -49.88 -20.20
CA ALA A 2 -20.96 -49.20 -21.50
C ALA A 2 -19.68 -48.34 -21.64
N PRO A 3 -19.06 -48.29 -22.84
CA PRO A 3 -17.86 -47.48 -23.04
C PRO A 3 -18.23 -46.00 -22.83
N ILE A 4 -17.48 -45.33 -21.95
CA ILE A 4 -17.62 -43.89 -21.76
C ILE A 4 -17.37 -43.23 -23.11
N ASN A 5 -18.35 -42.44 -23.58
CA ASN A 5 -18.30 -41.78 -24.87
C ASN A 5 -17.07 -40.84 -24.90
N THR A 6 -16.04 -41.22 -25.65
CA THR A 6 -14.75 -40.52 -25.75
C THR A 6 -14.90 -39.05 -26.14
N ARG A 7 -15.97 -38.72 -26.86
CA ARG A 7 -16.32 -37.33 -27.20
C ARG A 7 -16.70 -36.50 -25.98
N VAL A 8 -17.47 -37.09 -25.05
CA VAL A 8 -17.90 -36.41 -23.82
C VAL A 8 -16.70 -36.20 -22.89
N LEU A 9 -15.75 -37.13 -22.86
CA LEU A 9 -14.49 -36.97 -22.11
C LEU A 9 -13.65 -35.82 -22.67
N ALA A 10 -13.50 -35.73 -24.00
CA ALA A 10 -12.78 -34.64 -24.64
C ALA A 10 -13.45 -33.27 -24.38
N GLU A 11 -14.78 -33.19 -24.45
CA GLU A 11 -15.53 -31.98 -24.14
C GLU A 11 -15.36 -31.56 -22.67
N LEU A 12 -15.32 -32.52 -21.73
CA LEU A 12 -15.04 -32.25 -20.31
C LEU A 12 -13.61 -31.75 -20.07
N GLU A 13 -12.62 -32.36 -20.73
CA GLU A 13 -11.22 -31.92 -20.65
C GLU A 13 -11.04 -30.49 -21.18
N GLU A 14 -11.71 -30.16 -22.28
CA GLU A 14 -11.67 -28.82 -22.86
C GLU A 14 -12.30 -27.76 -21.94
N ILE A 15 -13.45 -28.08 -21.31
CA ILE A 15 -14.09 -27.22 -20.30
C ILE A 15 -13.20 -27.05 -19.07
N HIS A 16 -12.56 -28.11 -18.59
CA HIS A 16 -11.64 -28.06 -17.45
C HIS A 16 -10.44 -27.16 -17.75
N ALA A 17 -9.81 -27.31 -18.93
CA ALA A 17 -8.70 -26.47 -19.35
C ALA A 17 -9.09 -24.98 -19.47
N GLN A 18 -10.29 -24.69 -20.00
CA GLN A 18 -10.83 -23.32 -20.04
C GLN A 18 -11.04 -22.74 -18.64
N ASN A 19 -11.59 -23.53 -17.72
CA ASN A 19 -11.81 -23.11 -16.33
C ASN A 19 -10.48 -22.81 -15.62
N GLU A 20 -9.46 -23.67 -15.80
CA GLU A 20 -8.12 -23.44 -15.27
C GLU A 20 -7.50 -22.14 -15.80
N LEU A 21 -7.64 -21.86 -17.10
CA LEU A 21 -7.17 -20.63 -17.73
C LEU A 21 -7.85 -19.40 -17.12
N ILE A 22 -9.17 -19.44 -16.91
CA ILE A 22 -9.94 -18.36 -16.29
C ILE A 22 -9.47 -18.10 -14.85
N VAL A 23 -9.25 -19.17 -14.08
CA VAL A 23 -8.75 -19.07 -12.69
C VAL A 23 -7.35 -18.45 -12.68
N VAL A 24 -6.43 -18.93 -13.51
CA VAL A 24 -5.06 -18.39 -13.61
C VAL A 24 -5.08 -16.92 -14.03
N TYR A 25 -5.90 -16.56 -15.03
CA TYR A 25 -6.06 -15.18 -15.47
C TYR A 25 -6.60 -14.28 -14.34
N SER A 26 -7.61 -14.73 -13.60
CA SER A 26 -8.20 -13.99 -12.48
C SER A 26 -7.20 -13.76 -11.34
N ILE A 27 -6.38 -14.77 -11.03
CA ILE A 27 -5.29 -14.69 -10.06
C ILE A 27 -4.27 -13.66 -10.54
N ALA A 28 -3.78 -13.77 -11.77
CA ALA A 28 -2.82 -12.84 -12.35
C ALA A 28 -3.32 -11.39 -12.39
N GLN A 29 -4.61 -11.18 -12.66
CA GLN A 29 -5.24 -9.86 -12.57
C GLN A 29 -5.27 -9.34 -11.13
N ARG A 30 -5.56 -10.19 -10.15
CA ARG A 30 -5.52 -9.83 -8.72
C ARG A 30 -4.11 -9.44 -8.28
N TRP A 31 -3.09 -10.19 -8.69
CA TRP A 31 -1.68 -9.86 -8.45
C TRP A 31 -1.29 -8.54 -9.11
N ARG A 32 -1.67 -8.32 -10.38
CA ARG A 32 -1.44 -7.04 -11.09
C ARG A 32 -2.15 -5.86 -10.41
N ARG A 33 -3.37 -6.06 -9.89
CA ARG A 33 -4.10 -5.05 -9.11
C ARG A 33 -3.43 -4.74 -7.78
N ARG A 34 -2.87 -5.74 -7.10
CA ARG A 34 -2.04 -5.54 -5.87
C ARG A 34 -0.72 -4.85 -6.18
N GLN A 35 -0.14 -5.11 -7.35
CA GLN A 35 1.08 -4.48 -7.87
C GLN A 35 0.85 -3.05 -8.40
N ARG A 36 -0.38 -2.51 -8.37
CA ARG A 36 -0.60 -1.08 -8.61
C ARG A 36 0.23 -0.32 -7.58
N ARG A 37 1.35 0.23 -8.04
CA ARG A 37 2.26 1.10 -7.29
C ARG A 37 1.42 2.18 -6.63
N VAL A 38 1.06 1.97 -5.38
CA VAL A 38 0.53 3.02 -4.54
C VAL A 38 1.65 4.05 -4.45
N TRP A 39 1.37 5.27 -4.91
CA TRP A 39 2.28 6.42 -4.79
C TRP A 39 2.47 6.87 -3.33
N VAL A 40 1.99 6.05 -2.39
CA VAL A 40 2.17 6.22 -0.96
C VAL A 40 3.56 5.70 -0.64
N ARG A 41 4.48 6.62 -0.31
CA ARG A 41 5.83 6.27 0.11
C ARG A 41 5.81 5.41 1.37
N GLN A 42 6.83 4.57 1.53
CA GLN A 42 6.94 3.61 2.64
C GLN A 42 6.77 4.27 4.02
N VAL A 43 7.33 5.47 4.22
CA VAL A 43 7.20 6.23 5.48
C VAL A 43 5.75 6.50 5.90
N PHE A 44 4.81 6.53 4.94
CA PHE A 44 3.39 6.67 5.20
C PHE A 44 2.67 5.32 5.37
N LEU A 45 3.25 4.23 4.88
CA LEU A 45 2.74 2.87 5.14
C LEU A 45 3.13 2.42 6.56
N ASP A 46 4.32 2.79 7.02
CA ASP A 46 4.84 2.43 8.34
C ASP A 46 4.05 3.09 9.50
N ARG A 47 3.20 4.09 9.21
CA ARG A 47 2.31 4.74 10.19
C ARG A 47 1.41 3.77 10.94
N ALA A 48 0.98 2.70 10.25
CA ALA A 48 0.13 1.67 10.85
C ALA A 48 0.85 0.87 11.94
N VAL A 49 2.19 0.83 11.90
CA VAL A 49 3.04 0.10 12.84
C VAL A 49 3.60 1.05 13.91
N ASP A 50 4.10 2.21 13.50
CA ASP A 50 4.89 3.09 14.38
C ASP A 50 4.07 4.20 15.06
N GLY A 51 2.80 4.36 14.68
CA GLY A 51 1.97 5.47 15.12
C GLY A 51 2.27 6.78 14.37
N ASP A 52 1.20 7.51 14.04
CA ASP A 52 1.28 8.62 13.08
C ASP A 52 1.96 9.87 13.66
N PHE A 53 1.73 10.19 14.94
CA PHE A 53 2.04 11.51 15.47
C PHE A 53 3.50 11.68 15.92
N HIS A 54 4.06 10.70 16.63
CA HIS A 54 5.38 10.85 17.25
C HIS A 54 6.52 10.45 16.31
N ASN A 55 6.31 9.42 15.50
CA ASN A 55 7.40 8.82 14.71
C ASN A 55 7.47 9.35 13.28
N LEU A 56 6.35 9.69 12.65
CA LEU A 56 6.37 10.22 11.28
C LEU A 56 7.10 11.56 11.20
N LEU A 57 6.74 12.52 12.05
CA LEU A 57 7.33 13.87 12.00
C LEU A 57 8.83 13.84 12.24
N VAL A 58 9.29 13.03 13.19
CA VAL A 58 10.72 12.83 13.46
C VAL A 58 11.42 12.22 12.25
N LYS A 59 10.86 11.16 11.64
CA LYS A 59 11.40 10.53 10.43
C LYS A 59 11.48 11.51 9.24
N LEU A 60 10.44 12.31 9.03
CA LEU A 60 10.42 13.32 7.96
C LEU A 60 11.45 14.41 8.21
N ARG A 61 11.53 14.91 9.44
CA ARG A 61 12.47 15.98 9.83
C ARG A 61 13.93 15.56 9.66
N LEU A 62 14.27 14.31 10.00
CA LEU A 62 15.64 13.79 9.92
C LEU A 62 16.02 13.29 8.52
N GLY A 63 15.07 12.72 7.77
CA GLY A 63 15.35 12.01 6.52
C GLY A 63 15.10 12.80 5.24
N ASP A 64 14.10 13.69 5.21
CA ASP A 64 13.69 14.37 3.97
C ASP A 64 13.01 15.72 4.28
N ALA A 65 13.79 16.81 4.28
CA ALA A 65 13.29 18.15 4.55
C ALA A 65 12.25 18.63 3.52
N ALA A 66 12.32 18.19 2.27
CA ALA A 66 11.32 18.54 1.26
C ALA A 66 9.99 17.84 1.54
N MET A 67 10.03 16.58 1.99
CA MET A 67 8.82 15.87 2.40
C MET A 67 8.26 16.42 3.71
N PHE A 68 9.11 16.80 4.66
CA PHE A 68 8.68 17.53 5.86
C PHE A 68 7.93 18.80 5.47
N HIS A 69 8.48 19.60 4.54
CA HIS A 69 7.82 20.80 4.05
C HIS A 69 6.49 20.49 3.33
N ASN A 70 6.41 19.42 2.55
CA ASN A 70 5.17 19.02 1.91
C ASN A 70 4.09 18.58 2.92
N PHE A 71 4.50 17.92 4.01
CA PHE A 71 3.62 17.45 5.06
C PHE A 71 3.15 18.57 5.99
N MET A 72 4.10 19.36 6.52
CA MET A 72 3.83 20.43 7.48
C MET A 72 3.51 21.78 6.86
N ARG A 73 3.73 21.93 5.54
CA ARG A 73 3.61 23.20 4.79
C ARG A 73 4.50 24.32 5.32
N MET A 74 5.59 23.94 5.99
CA MET A 74 6.61 24.83 6.54
C MET A 74 7.93 24.08 6.71
N SER A 75 9.04 24.81 6.78
CA SER A 75 10.34 24.21 7.03
C SER A 75 10.47 23.70 8.47
N PRO A 76 11.40 22.77 8.76
CA PRO A 76 11.67 22.34 10.12
C PRO A 76 11.96 23.51 11.07
N GLN A 77 12.67 24.53 10.62
CA GLN A 77 13.04 25.71 11.42
C GLN A 77 11.82 26.58 11.74
N GLN A 78 10.90 26.75 10.79
CA GLN A 78 9.64 27.47 11.03
C GLN A 78 8.77 26.73 12.05
N PHE A 79 8.74 25.40 11.98
CA PHE A 79 8.05 24.59 12.98
C PHE A 79 8.69 24.76 14.37
N ASP A 80 10.01 24.67 14.49
CA ASP A 80 10.72 24.85 15.77
C ASP A 80 10.45 26.23 16.38
N PHE A 81 10.41 27.27 15.54
CA PHE A 81 10.08 28.62 16.00
C PHE A 81 8.68 28.68 16.61
N LEU A 82 7.67 28.13 15.92
CA LEU A 82 6.30 28.09 16.41
C LEU A 82 6.17 27.21 17.66
N GLU A 83 6.85 26.06 17.68
CA GLU A 83 6.88 25.18 18.84
C GLU A 83 7.42 25.90 20.07
N ASN A 84 8.53 26.64 19.95
CA ASN A 84 9.10 27.39 21.06
C ASN A 84 8.18 28.52 21.56
N LEU A 85 7.37 29.10 20.67
CA LEU A 85 6.42 30.15 21.03
C LEU A 85 5.19 29.60 21.75
N VAL A 86 4.70 28.43 21.32
CA VAL A 86 3.45 27.84 21.82
C VAL A 86 3.68 26.91 23.01
N ARG A 87 4.81 26.22 23.09
CA ARG A 87 5.14 25.25 24.15
C ARG A 87 4.97 25.83 25.56
N PRO A 88 5.40 27.07 25.88
CA PRO A 88 5.17 27.66 27.21
C PRO A 88 3.69 27.88 27.53
N LEU A 89 2.83 28.07 26.51
CA LEU A 89 1.40 28.30 26.67
C LEU A 89 0.61 26.98 26.86
N MET A 90 1.20 25.86 26.47
CA MET A 90 0.62 24.52 26.62
C MET A 90 1.02 23.83 27.93
N ALA A 91 2.06 24.31 28.60
CA ALA A 91 2.42 23.86 29.93
C ALA A 91 1.39 24.40 30.94
N LYS A 92 0.41 23.56 31.28
CA LYS A 92 -0.58 23.79 32.33
C LYS A 92 -0.59 22.61 33.28
#